data_AF-A0A846C7D2-F1
#
_entry.id   AF-A0A846C7D2-F1
#
_cell.length_a   1.000
_cell.length_b   1.000
_cell.length_c   1.000
_cell.angle_alpha   90.00
_cell.angle_beta   90.00
_cell.angle_gamma   90.00
#
_symmetry.space_group_name_H-M   'P 1'
#
loop_
_entity.id
_entity.type
_entity.pdbx_description
1 polymer ?
#
loop_
_entity_poly.entity_id
_entity_poly.type
_entity_poly.pdbx_seq_one_letter_code
_entity_poly.pdbx_strand_id
1 'polypeptide(L)' 'LNCSEYWVVNVVYAQLIAFAIASGGSRAIAKSQVLPPLPFSLLEEALRRCRTTGRSQIYAWLISQIQNLRE' A
#
# COMPACT_ATOMS: atom_id res chain seq x y z
N LEU A 1 -9.24 19.95 -4.70
CA LEU A 1 -8.47 18.68 -4.75
C LEU A 1 -9.47 17.54 -4.57
N ASN A 2 -9.74 16.74 -5.60
CA ASN A 2 -10.65 15.59 -5.52
C ASN A 2 -9.83 14.32 -5.31
N CYS A 3 -9.47 14.03 -4.06
CA CYS A 3 -8.70 12.85 -3.71
C CYS A 3 -9.46 12.04 -2.66
N SER A 4 -9.80 10.78 -2.95
CA SER A 4 -10.52 9.91 -2.00
C SER A 4 -9.60 9.31 -0.93
N GLU A 5 -8.31 9.13 -1.23
CA GLU A 5 -7.32 8.60 -0.31
C GLU A 5 -5.95 9.28 -0.48
N TYR A 6 -5.29 9.62 0.62
CA TYR A 6 -3.96 10.21 0.64
C TYR A 6 -2.99 9.32 1.41
N TRP A 7 -1.90 8.90 0.78
CA TRP A 7 -0.92 7.98 1.36
C TRP A 7 0.47 8.63 1.46
N VAL A 8 1.14 8.43 2.57
CA VAL A 8 2.50 8.88 2.86
C VAL A 8 3.38 7.67 3.08
N VAL A 9 4.44 7.56 2.29
CA VAL A 9 5.45 6.50 2.44
C VAL A 9 6.62 7.03 3.26
N ASN A 10 6.84 6.45 4.43
CA ASN A 10 8.09 6.63 5.15
C ASN A 10 9.12 5.64 4.63
N VAL A 11 9.96 6.09 3.69
CA VAL A 11 10.95 5.24 3.02
C VAL A 11 12.05 4.73 3.95
N VAL A 12 12.36 5.48 5.01
CA VAL A 12 13.39 5.11 6.00
C VAL A 12 12.93 3.92 6.84
N TYR A 13 11.68 3.92 7.29
CA TYR A 13 11.13 2.85 8.12
C TYR A 13 10.32 1.81 7.35
N ALA A 14 10.14 1.98 6.05
CA ALA A 14 9.28 1.13 5.21
C ALA A 14 7.85 1.03 5.78
N GLN A 15 7.27 2.20 6.10
CA GLN A 15 5.94 2.32 6.69
C GLN A 15 5.01 3.13 5.77
N LEU A 16 3.72 2.77 5.78
CA LEU A 16 2.68 3.45 5.03
C LEU A 16 1.65 4.07 5.97
N ILE A 17 1.49 5.39 5.89
CA ILE A 17 0.48 6.14 6.64
C ILE A 17 -0.57 6.60 5.63
N ALA A 18 -1.79 6.12 5.74
CA ALA A 18 -2.83 6.35 4.74
C ALA A 18 -4.10 6.89 5.39
N PHE A 19 -4.75 7.82 4.69
CA PHE A 19 -5.99 8.46 5.13
C PHE A 19 -7.05 8.40 4.03
N ALA A 20 -8.26 8.02 4.37
CA ALA A 20 -9.44 8.29 3.54
C ALA A 20 -9.93 9.71 3.79
N ILE A 21 -10.25 10.43 2.73
CA ILE A 21 -10.78 11.80 2.78
C ILE A 21 -12.29 11.73 2.66
N ALA A 22 -13.01 12.25 3.65
CA ALA A 22 -14.46 12.27 3.65
C ALA A 22 -15.00 13.47 4.44
N SER A 23 -16.02 14.13 3.89
CA SER A 23 -16.89 15.08 4.60
C SER A 23 -16.16 16.11 5.46
N GLY A 24 -15.19 16.82 4.89
CA GLY A 24 -14.44 17.88 5.59
C GLY A 24 -13.34 17.39 6.55
N GLY A 25 -13.06 16.08 6.59
CA GLY A 25 -12.02 15.49 7.44
C GLY A 25 -11.25 14.35 6.76
N SER A 26 -10.37 13.73 7.56
CA SER A 26 -9.58 12.58 7.16
C SER A 26 -9.61 11.50 8.25
N ARG A 27 -9.55 10.23 7.83
CA ARG A 27 -9.54 9.07 8.73
C ARG A 27 -8.42 8.12 8.34
N ALA A 28 -7.61 7.71 9.31
CA ALA A 28 -6.57 6.71 9.09
C ALA A 28 -7.17 5.38 8.59
N ILE A 29 -6.51 4.73 7.64
CA ILE A 29 -6.95 3.48 7.02
C ILE A 29 -5.79 2.48 6.94
N ALA A 30 -6.10 1.19 7.11
CA ALA A 30 -5.12 0.09 7.06
C ALA A 30 -5.17 -0.71 5.75
N LYS A 31 -6.17 -0.43 4.91
CA LYS A 31 -6.36 -1.02 3.58
C LYS A 31 -6.91 0.03 2.64
N SER A 32 -6.60 -0.10 1.35
CA SER A 32 -7.21 0.77 0.34
C SER A 32 -8.70 0.46 0.18
N GLN A 33 -9.46 1.51 -0.09
CA GLN A 33 -10.87 1.53 -0.47
C GLN A 33 -11.03 1.83 -1.97
N VAL A 34 -10.02 2.41 -2.62
CA VAL A 34 -9.96 2.65 -4.08
C VAL A 34 -9.28 1.52 -4.86
N LEU A 35 -8.35 0.79 -4.23
CA LEU A 35 -7.83 -0.47 -4.73
C LEU A 35 -8.53 -1.62 -3.99
N PRO A 36 -9.19 -2.56 -4.70
CA PRO A 36 -9.87 -3.69 -4.08
C PRO A 36 -8.97 -4.40 -3.05
N PRO A 37 -9.54 -4.77 -1.90
CA PRO A 37 -9.10 -4.40 -0.54
C PRO A 37 -7.61 -4.66 -0.29
N LEU A 38 -6.75 -3.79 -0.82
CA LEU A 38 -5.30 -3.96 -0.75
C LEU A 38 -4.79 -3.63 0.66
N PRO A 39 -4.22 -4.60 1.41
CA PRO A 39 -3.67 -4.34 2.73
C PRO A 39 -2.39 -3.51 2.64
N PHE A 40 -2.26 -2.48 3.47
CA PHE A 40 -1.04 -1.66 3.48
C PHE A 40 0.17 -2.38 4.07
N SER A 41 -0.05 -3.38 4.93
CA SER A 41 1.01 -4.27 5.42
C SER A 41 1.71 -5.03 4.29
N LEU A 42 1.01 -5.37 3.19
CA LEU A 42 1.62 -5.99 2.01
C LEU A 42 2.55 -5.01 1.29
N LEU A 43 2.17 -3.73 1.20
CA LEU A 43 2.99 -2.69 0.59
C LEU A 43 4.22 -2.37 1.44
N GLU A 44 4.07 -2.31 2.76
CA GLU A 44 5.20 -2.18 3.69
C GLU A 44 6.18 -3.34 3.58
N GLU A 45 5.66 -4.57 3.41
CA GLU A 45 6.50 -5.74 3.16
C GLU A 45 7.23 -5.64 1.82
N ALA A 46 6.56 -5.15 0.78
CA ALA A 46 7.20 -4.91 -0.52
C ALA A 46 8.35 -3.88 -0.39
N LEU A 47 8.13 -2.79 0.36
CA LEU A 47 9.15 -1.78 0.65
C LEU A 47 10.35 -2.36 1.39
N ARG A 48 10.12 -3.24 2.38
CA ARG A 48 11.19 -3.94 3.10
C ARG A 48 11.98 -4.87 2.17
N ARG A 49 11.30 -5.72 1.40
CA ARG A 49 11.93 -6.68 0.48
C ARG A 49 12.71 -6.01 -0.65
N CYS A 50 12.24 -4.87 -1.15
CA CYS A 50 12.92 -4.12 -2.21
C CYS A 50 14.34 -3.69 -1.85
N ARG A 51 14.70 -3.65 -0.55
CA ARG A 51 16.05 -3.30 -0.08
C ARG A 51 17.10 -4.38 -0.38
N THR A 52 16.67 -5.63 -0.52
CA THR A 52 17.56 -6.79 -0.69
C THR A 52 17.21 -7.64 -1.91
N THR A 53 16.09 -7.36 -2.58
CA THR A 53 15.56 -8.15 -3.70
C THR A 53 15.71 -7.38 -5.01
N GLY A 54 16.09 -8.08 -6.09
CA GLY A 54 16.16 -7.49 -7.42
C GLY A 54 14.78 -7.01 -7.92
N ARG A 55 14.77 -5.91 -8.70
CA ARG A 55 13.55 -5.23 -9.15
C ARG A 55 12.53 -6.17 -9.82
N SER A 56 12.95 -7.03 -10.73
CA SER A 56 12.06 -7.98 -11.42
C SER A 56 11.43 -8.99 -10.47
N GLN A 57 12.21 -9.51 -9.52
CA GLN A 57 11.75 -10.49 -8.54
C GLN A 57 10.75 -9.89 -7.54
N ILE A 58 10.96 -8.65 -7.08
CA ILE A 58 10.01 -7.98 -6.18
C ILE A 58 8.68 -7.66 -6.89
N TYR A 59 8.71 -7.24 -8.16
CA TYR A 59 7.48 -6.99 -8.93
C TYR A 59 6.69 -8.27 -9.17
N ALA A 60 7.36 -9.36 -9.59
CA ALA A 60 6.72 -10.64 -9.79
C ALA A 60 6.06 -11.16 -8.49
N TRP A 61 6.78 -11.04 -7.36
CA TRP A 61 6.25 -11.42 -6.06
C TRP A 61 5.02 -10.59 -5.66
N LEU A 62 5.11 -9.25 -5.75
CA LEU A 62 4.01 -8.37 -5.34
C LEU A 62 2.74 -8.62 -6.17
N ILE A 63 2.89 -8.82 -7.49
CA ILE A 63 1.78 -9.16 -8.37
C ILE A 63 1.12 -10.47 -7.94
N SER A 64 1.91 -11.51 -7.64
CA SER A 64 1.39 -12.79 -7.14
C SER A 64 0.62 -12.62 -5.82
N GLN A 65 1.12 -11.80 -4.88
CA GLN A 65 0.39 -11.53 -3.64
C GLN A 65 -0.95 -10.83 -3.90
N ILE A 66 -0.99 -9.85 -4.81
CA ILE A 66 -2.21 -9.12 -5.18
C ILE A 66 -3.22 -10.06 -5.86
N GLN A 67 -2.77 -11.01 -6.68
CA GLN A 67 -3.63 -12.01 -7.30
C GLN A 67 -4.27 -12.93 -6.25
N ASN A 68 -3.48 -13.41 -5.28
CA ASN A 68 -3.98 -14.27 -4.20
C ASN A 68 -5.00 -13.57 -3.28
N LEU A 69 -5.01 -12.24 -3.21
CA LEU A 69 -6.02 -11.48 -2.44
C LEU A 69 -7.41 -11.47 -3.09
N ARG A 70 -7.52 -11.90 -4.36
CA ARG A 70 -8.76 -11.91 -5.14
C ARG A 70 -9.47 -13.27 -5.16
N GLU A 71 -8.81 -14.31 -4.66
CA GLU A 71 -9.33 -15.66 -4.50
C GLU A 71 -9.96 -15.84 -3.12
#